data_AF-T1CJY1-F1
#
_entry.id   AF-T1CJY1-F1
#
_cell.length_a   1.000
_cell.length_b   1.000
_cell.length_c   1.000
_cell.angle_alpha   90.00
_cell.angle_beta   90.00
_cell.angle_gamma   90.00
#
_symmetry.space_group_name_H-M   'P 1'
#
loop_
_entity.id
_entity.type
_entity.pdbx_description
1 polymer ?
#
loop_
_entity_poly.entity_id
_entity_poly.type
_entity_poly.pdbx_seq_one_letter_code
_entity_poly.pdbx_strand_id
1 'polypeptide(L)' 'MTLRLLFLALVQGLTELFPVSSLAHSIIIPALLHLRIDRAAPWFLPFIVVLHVGTATAL' A
#
# COMPACT_ATOMS: atom_id res chain seq x y z
N MET A 1 -3.21 -9.59 -10.76
CA MET A 1 -3.81 -8.38 -10.14
C MET A 1 -3.94 -8.56 -8.64
N THR A 2 -4.68 -9.58 -8.18
CA THR A 2 -5.04 -9.80 -6.77
C THR A 2 -3.86 -9.91 -5.80
N LEU A 3 -2.81 -10.69 -6.14
CA LEU A 3 -1.66 -10.85 -5.25
C LEU A 3 -0.90 -9.54 -4.98
N ARG A 4 -0.87 -8.61 -5.96
CA ARG A 4 -0.21 -7.30 -5.81
C ARG A 4 -1.00 -6.38 -4.91
N LEU A 5 -2.34 -6.43 -4.99
CA LEU A 5 -3.22 -5.67 -4.10
C LEU A 5 -3.14 -6.18 -2.67
N LEU A 6 -3.10 -7.50 -2.48
CA LEU A 6 -2.89 -8.10 -1.16
C LEU A 6 -1.53 -7.72 -0.58
N PHE A 7 -0.48 -7.75 -1.41
CA PHE A 7 0.85 -7.31 -1.02
C PHE A 7 0.88 -5.83 -0.60
N LEU A 8 0.27 -4.94 -1.39
CA LEU A 8 0.15 -3.52 -1.04
C LEU A 8 -0.65 -3.30 0.25
N ALA A 9 -1.74 -4.05 0.45
CA ALA A 9 -2.53 -3.99 1.67
C ALA A 9 -1.73 -4.42 2.91
N LEU A 10 -0.90 -5.46 2.80
CA LEU A 10 0.00 -5.87 3.89
C LEU A 10 1.06 -4.81 4.17
N VAL A 11 1.68 -4.23 3.13
CA VAL A 11 2.68 -3.18 3.29
C VAL A 11 2.07 -1.94 3.93
N GLN A 12 0.93 -1.46 3.44
CA GLN A 12 0.23 -0.31 4.03
C GLN A 12 -0.16 -0.60 5.48
N GLY A 13 -0.81 -1.75 5.73
CA GLY A 13 -1.26 -2.12 7.06
C GLY A 13 -0.13 -2.16 8.07
N LEU A 14 0.99 -2.83 7.72
CA LEU A 14 2.14 -2.94 8.61
C LEU A 14 2.84 -1.60 8.86
N THR A 15 2.95 -0.76 7.82
CA THR A 15 3.68 0.52 7.92
C THR A 15 2.85 1.64 8.52
N GLU A 16 1.52 1.52 8.59
CA GLU A 16 0.65 2.48 9.28
C GLU A 16 0.77 2.37 10.80
N LEU A 17 1.08 1.18 11.33
CA LEU A 17 1.31 0.96 12.76
C LEU A 17 2.51 1.76 13.29
N PHE A 18 3.39 2.22 12.41
CA PHE A 18 4.59 2.96 12.76
C PHE A 18 4.62 4.31 12.02
N PRO A 19 5.20 5.37 12.61
CA PRO A 19 5.28 6.68 11.96
C PRO A 19 6.39 6.73 10.88
N VAL A 20 6.29 5.86 9.86
CA VAL A 20 7.36 5.61 8.85
C VAL A 20 6.93 5.88 7.40
N SER A 21 5.82 6.59 7.17
CA SER A 21 5.25 6.85 5.84
C SER A 21 4.85 5.58 5.07
N SER A 22 3.59 5.20 5.16
CA SER A 22 3.02 4.02 4.48
C SER A 22 3.00 4.17 2.95
N LEU A 23 2.88 5.40 2.44
CA LEU A 23 2.93 5.70 1.00
C LEU A 23 4.33 5.43 0.41
N ALA A 24 5.40 5.86 1.09
CA ALA A 24 6.76 5.66 0.61
C ALA A 24 7.08 4.16 0.44
N HIS A 25 6.68 3.34 1.43
CA HIS A 25 6.89 1.90 1.40
C HIS A 25 6.04 1.19 0.33
N SER A 26 4.81 1.67 0.10
CA SER A 26 3.93 1.18 -0.97
C SER A 26 4.47 1.48 -2.38
N ILE A 27 5.52 2.29 -2.50
CA ILE A 27 6.21 2.59 -3.77
C ILE A 27 7.58 1.91 -3.83
N ILE A 28 8.39 2.05 -2.78
CA ILE A 28 9.79 1.60 -2.75
C ILE A 28 9.87 0.08 -2.68
N ILE A 29 9.09 -0.57 -1.81
CA ILE A 29 9.18 -2.04 -1.66
C ILE A 29 8.78 -2.76 -2.96
N PRO A 30 7.67 -2.42 -3.63
CA PRO A 30 7.36 -3.02 -4.93
C PRO A 30 8.45 -2.78 -5.98
N ALA A 31 9.05 -1.58 -6.00
CA ALA A 31 10.12 -1.25 -6.94
C ALA A 31 11.37 -2.11 -6.71
N LEU A 32 11.80 -2.30 -5.46
CA LEU A 32 12.94 -3.16 -5.09
C LEU A 32 12.69 -4.63 -5.44
N LEU A 33 11.45 -5.09 -5.28
CA LEU A 33 11.05 -6.46 -5.62
C LEU A 33 10.72 -6.63 -7.12
N HIS A 34 10.95 -5.61 -7.95
CA HIS A 34 10.62 -5.61 -9.38
C HIS A 34 9.14 -5.94 -9.67
N LEU A 35 8.24 -5.66 -8.72
CA LEU A 35 6.82 -5.84 -8.89
C LEU A 35 6.28 -4.72 -9.77
N ARG A 36 5.73 -5.07 -10.94
CA ARG A 36 5.15 -4.10 -11.88
C ARG A 36 3.83 -3.55 -11.32
N ILE A 37 3.89 -2.49 -10.53
CA ILE A 37 2.71 -1.77 -10.05
C ILE A 37 2.66 -0.44 -10.80
N ASP A 38 1.55 -0.20 -11.50
CA ASP A 38 1.33 1.08 -12.16
C ASP A 38 0.85 2.11 -11.14
N ARG A 39 1.74 3.04 -10.81
CA ARG A 39 1.50 4.12 -9.84
C ARG A 39 0.68 5.26 -10.43
N ALA A 40 0.65 5.37 -11.76
CA ALA A 40 -0.17 6.34 -12.47
C ALA A 40 -1.60 5.83 -12.70
N ALA A 41 -1.87 4.57 -12.34
CA ALA A 41 -3.19 4.01 -12.50
C ALA A 41 -4.20 4.76 -11.61
N PRO A 42 -5.38 5.13 -12.14
CA PRO A 42 -6.38 5.90 -11.39
C PRO A 42 -6.84 5.25 -10.09
N TRP A 43 -6.69 3.93 -9.96
CA TRP A 43 -7.08 3.16 -8.80
C TRP A 43 -6.05 3.18 -7.66
N PHE A 44 -4.79 3.53 -7.92
CA PHE A 44 -3.69 3.33 -6.95
C PHE A 44 -3.88 4.19 -5.69
N LEU A 45 -4.05 5.50 -5.84
CA LEU A 45 -4.25 6.39 -4.69
C LEU A 45 -5.58 6.10 -3.96
N PRO A 46 -6.74 5.96 -4.63
CA PRO A 46 -7.97 5.57 -3.96
C PRO A 46 -7.85 4.26 -3.17
N PHE A 47 -7.13 3.27 -3.71
CA PHE A 47 -6.89 2.00 -3.04
C PHE A 47 -6.10 2.19 -1.74
N ILE A 48 -4.97 2.92 -1.79
CA ILE A 48 -4.17 3.22 -0.59
C ILE A 48 -4.98 4.00 0.45
N VAL A 49 -5.78 4.98 0.04
CA VAL A 49 -6.64 5.77 0.95
C VAL A 49 -7.69 4.90 1.64
N VAL A 50 -8.38 4.02 0.91
CA VAL A 50 -9.38 3.11 1.51
C VAL A 50 -8.73 2.17 2.53
N LEU A 51 -7.49 1.73 2.30
CA LEU A 51 -6.77 0.91 3.27
C LEU A 51 -6.50 1.63 4.61
N HIS A 52 -6.36 2.97 4.61
CA HIS A 52 -6.24 3.74 5.85
C HIS A 52 -7.50 3.65 6.70
N VAL A 53 -8.68 3.57 6.07
CA VAL A 53 -9.95 3.36 6.79
C VAL A 53 -9.93 1.98 7.46
N GLY A 54 -9.41 0.97 6.76
CA GLY A 54 -9.22 -0.37 7.32
C GLY A 54 -8.29 -0.37 8.54
N THR A 55 -7.12 0.28 8.45
CA THR A 55 -6.19 0.37 9.58
C THR A 55 -6.73 1.21 10.73
N ALA A 56 -7.46 2.30 10.46
CA ALA A 56 -8.13 3.11 11.48
C ALA A 56 -9.28 2.38 12.18
N THR A 57 -9.85 1.33 11.56
CA THR A 57 -10.86 0.48 12.21
C THR A 57 -10.20 -0.61 13.08
N ALA A 58 -8.98 -1.01 12.74
CA ALA A 58 -8.26 -2.08 13.42
C ALA A 58 -7.48 -1.61 14.67
N LEU A 59 -7.15 -0.32 14.74
CA LEU A 59 -6.43 0.35 15.83
C LEU A 59 -7.40 1.19 16.67
#